data_AF-T0ZKY1-F1
#
_entry.id   AF-T0ZKY1-F1
#
_cell.length_a   1.000
_cell.length_b   1.000
_cell.length_c   1.000
_cell.angle_alpha   90.00
_cell.angle_beta   90.00
_cell.angle_gamma   90.00
#
_symmetry.space_group_name_H-M   'P 1'
#
loop_
_entity.id
_entity.type
_entity.pdbx_description
1 polymer ?
#
loop_
_entity_poly.entity_id
_entity_poly.type
_entity_poly.pdbx_seq_one_letter_code
_entity_poly.pdbx_strand_id
1 'polypeptide(L)'
;MAPNTKIFLEIGHEVMEAIKDSRERGITRGTTGMGADGTNTSVLDKVCEDIIIRRINEYDLPYNIVSEEIGFVDRGYNLNLVIDPLDGTFNAENEIPLY
;
A
#
# COMPACT_ATOMS: atom_id res chain seq x y z
N MET A 1 -6.93 -19.94 -11.31
CA MET A 1 -6.40 -18.66 -10.78
C MET A 1 -7.56 -17.73 -10.59
N ALA A 2 -7.66 -17.00 -9.47
CA ALA A 2 -8.69 -15.98 -9.34
C ALA A 2 -8.51 -14.94 -10.46
N PRO A 3 -9.58 -14.37 -11.03
CA PRO A 3 -9.51 -13.51 -12.21
C PRO A 3 -8.53 -12.33 -12.08
N ASN A 4 -8.27 -11.86 -10.85
CA ASN A 4 -7.43 -10.69 -10.58
C ASN A 4 -6.01 -11.02 -10.11
N THR A 5 -5.62 -12.30 -10.01
CA THR A 5 -4.30 -12.68 -9.44
C THR A 5 -3.13 -12.04 -10.17
N LYS A 6 -3.18 -11.94 -11.50
CA LYS A 6 -2.10 -11.32 -12.29
C LYS A 6 -1.94 -9.83 -11.95
N ILE A 7 -3.04 -9.12 -11.77
CA ILE A 7 -3.05 -7.68 -11.45
C ILE A 7 -2.42 -7.45 -10.08
N PHE A 8 -2.79 -8.25 -9.07
CA PHE A 8 -2.19 -8.09 -7.73
C PHE A 8 -0.69 -8.41 -7.69
N LEU A 9 -0.22 -9.34 -8.52
CA LEU A 9 1.23 -9.58 -8.67
C LEU A 9 1.95 -8.37 -9.31
N GLU A 10 1.33 -7.74 -10.31
CA GLU A 10 1.88 -6.52 -10.93
C GLU A 10 1.91 -5.36 -9.93
N ILE A 11 0.87 -5.19 -9.12
CA ILE A 11 0.83 -4.18 -8.04
C ILE A 11 1.94 -4.44 -7.02
N GLY A 12 2.11 -5.69 -6.57
CA GLY A 12 3.16 -6.05 -5.63
C GLY A 12 4.57 -5.76 -6.16
N HIS A 13 4.84 -6.06 -7.43
CA HIS A 13 6.13 -5.70 -8.05
C HIS A 13 6.35 -4.19 -8.09
N GLU A 14 5.32 -3.41 -8.43
CA GLU A 14 5.40 -1.95 -8.48
C GLU A 14 5.67 -1.33 -7.10
N VAL A 15 5.01 -1.84 -6.04
CA VAL A 15 5.27 -1.46 -4.65
C VAL A 15 6.73 -1.74 -4.26
N MET A 16 7.25 -2.92 -4.59
CA MET A 16 8.63 -3.29 -4.26
C MET A 16 9.67 -2.40 -4.96
N GLU A 17 9.46 -2.09 -6.23
CA GLU A 17 10.33 -1.14 -6.95
C GLU A 17 10.24 0.27 -6.36
N ALA A 18 9.04 0.72 -5.96
CA ALA A 18 8.87 2.04 -5.35
C ALA A 18 9.58 2.16 -3.98
N ILE A 19 9.58 1.09 -3.17
CA ILE A 19 10.35 1.04 -1.91
C ILE A 19 11.85 1.14 -2.21
N LYS A 20 12.35 0.40 -3.21
CA LYS A 20 13.75 0.44 -3.63
C LYS A 20 14.14 1.84 -4.15
N ASP A 21 13.34 2.45 -5.00
CA ASP A 21 13.57 3.81 -5.50
C ASP A 21 13.56 4.86 -4.39
N SER A 22 12.71 4.67 -3.37
CA SER A 22 12.66 5.54 -2.19
C SER A 22 13.93 5.42 -1.34
N ARG A 23 14.49 4.20 -1.22
CA ARG A 23 15.80 3.95 -0.60
C ARG A 23 16.93 4.62 -1.37
N GLU A 24 16.99 4.45 -2.68
CA GLU A 24 18.04 5.05 -3.52
C GLU A 24 18.04 6.58 -3.45
N ARG A 25 16.86 7.20 -3.26
CA ARG A 25 16.70 8.64 -3.06
C ARG A 25 16.93 9.12 -1.63
N GLY A 26 17.14 8.20 -0.67
CA GLY A 26 17.30 8.53 0.75
C GLY A 26 16.02 9.01 1.44
N ILE A 27 14.85 8.70 0.89
CA ILE A 27 13.54 9.09 1.42
C ILE A 27 12.85 7.84 1.97
N THR A 28 13.36 7.34 3.09
CA THR A 28 12.87 6.11 3.72
C THR A 28 12.20 6.36 5.06
N ARG A 29 12.27 7.58 5.58
CA ARG A 29 11.75 7.93 6.90
C ARG A 29 11.04 9.27 6.85
N GLY A 30 10.02 9.39 7.68
CA GLY A 30 9.24 10.59 7.85
C GLY A 30 7.79 10.24 8.07
N THR A 31 7.08 11.12 8.78
CA THR A 31 5.64 10.95 9.02
C THR A 31 4.88 11.86 8.10
N THR A 32 3.89 11.31 7.39
CA THR A 32 3.03 12.06 6.46
C THR A 32 1.70 12.46 7.08
N GLY A 33 1.28 11.77 8.15
CA GLY A 33 0.04 12.02 8.85
C GLY A 33 -0.22 11.01 9.97
N MET A 34 -1.49 10.90 10.34
CA MET A 34 -2.01 9.89 11.26
C MET A 34 -2.86 8.91 10.45
N GLY A 35 -2.57 7.62 10.57
CA GLY A 35 -3.32 6.54 9.97
C GLY A 35 -4.69 6.35 10.63
N ALA A 36 -5.59 5.68 9.92
CA ALA A 36 -6.94 5.37 10.40
C ALA A 36 -6.94 4.32 11.52
N ASP A 37 -5.88 3.53 11.62
CA ASP A 37 -5.56 2.62 12.72
C ASP A 37 -5.14 3.36 14.01
N GLY A 38 -4.80 4.64 13.91
CA GLY A 38 -4.35 5.49 15.01
C GLY A 38 -2.83 5.53 15.21
N THR A 39 -2.04 5.04 14.24
CA THR A 39 -0.57 5.17 14.26
C THR A 39 -0.08 6.24 13.27
N ASN A 40 1.21 6.54 13.29
CA ASN A 40 1.78 7.53 12.37
C ASN A 40 2.02 6.87 11.00
N THR A 41 1.41 7.40 9.94
CA THR A 41 1.66 6.95 8.56
C THR A 41 3.07 7.34 8.11
N SER A 42 3.92 6.38 7.76
CA SER A 42 5.23 6.66 7.17
C SER A 42 5.12 7.20 5.75
N VAL A 43 6.18 7.86 5.27
CA VAL A 43 6.34 8.18 3.85
C VAL A 43 6.32 6.90 3.00
N LEU A 44 6.86 5.78 3.49
CA LEU A 44 6.83 4.52 2.75
C LEU A 44 5.43 3.91 2.69
N ASP A 45 4.69 3.87 3.80
CA ASP A 45 3.30 3.38 3.81
C ASP A 45 2.45 4.17 2.81
N LYS A 46 2.57 5.50 2.84
CA LYS A 46 1.88 6.38 1.91
C LYS A 46 2.20 6.08 0.45
N VAL A 47 3.48 5.89 0.11
CA VAL A 47 3.90 5.57 -1.26
C VAL A 47 3.29 4.24 -1.72
N CYS A 48 3.34 3.22 -0.87
CA CYS A 48 2.77 1.90 -1.17
C CYS A 48 1.26 1.97 -1.34
N GLU A 49 0.57 2.66 -0.44
CA GLU A 49 -0.87 2.83 -0.45
C GLU A 49 -1.35 3.60 -1.68
N ASP A 50 -0.70 4.72 -2.01
CA ASP A 50 -1.03 5.54 -3.18
C ASP A 50 -0.92 4.70 -4.48
N ILE A 51 0.07 3.80 -4.58
CA ILE A 51 0.21 2.86 -5.72
C ILE A 51 -0.95 1.88 -5.74
N ILE A 52 -1.23 1.20 -4.63
CA ILE A 52 -2.28 0.18 -4.55
C ILE A 52 -3.63 0.78 -4.93
N ILE A 53 -4.01 1.91 -4.34
CA ILE A 53 -5.28 2.59 -4.60
C ILE A 53 -5.37 3.06 -6.05
N ARG A 54 -4.31 3.66 -6.59
CA ARG A 54 -4.28 4.09 -7.98
C ARG A 54 -4.53 2.91 -8.92
N ARG A 55 -3.85 1.78 -8.73
CA ARG A 55 -4.00 0.59 -9.59
C ARG A 55 -5.38 -0.05 -9.45
N ILE A 56 -5.93 -0.13 -8.24
CA ILE A 56 -7.31 -0.57 -8.01
C ILE A 56 -8.31 0.28 -8.82
N ASN A 57 -8.13 1.60 -8.83
CA ASN A 57 -8.97 2.52 -9.58
C ASN A 57 -8.74 2.45 -11.10
N GLU A 58 -7.49 2.36 -11.56
CA GLU A 58 -7.13 2.25 -12.99
C GLU A 58 -7.74 1.01 -13.65
N TYR A 59 -7.76 -0.12 -12.95
CA TYR A 59 -8.35 -1.38 -13.43
C TYR A 59 -9.85 -1.53 -13.10
N ASP A 60 -10.42 -0.55 -12.40
CA ASP A 60 -11.77 -0.61 -11.84
C ASP A 60 -12.07 -1.96 -11.17
N LEU A 61 -11.17 -2.39 -10.28
CA LEU A 61 -11.36 -3.68 -9.60
C LEU A 61 -12.62 -3.61 -8.73
N PRO A 62 -13.45 -4.68 -8.68
CA PRO A 62 -14.78 -4.61 -8.08
C PRO A 62 -14.76 -4.79 -6.54
N TYR A 63 -14.02 -3.92 -5.85
CA TYR A 63 -13.83 -3.95 -4.40
C TYR A 63 -13.95 -2.57 -3.75
N ASN A 64 -14.57 -2.50 -2.57
CA ASN A 64 -14.30 -1.43 -1.61
C ASN A 64 -12.93 -1.67 -0.95
N ILE A 65 -12.35 -0.66 -0.34
CA ILE A 65 -11.00 -0.76 0.26
C ILE A 65 -11.12 -0.61 1.78
N VAL A 66 -10.45 -1.48 2.52
CA VAL A 66 -10.21 -1.35 3.96
C VAL A 66 -8.69 -1.31 4.12
N SER A 67 -8.14 -0.12 4.35
CA SER A 67 -6.71 0.13 4.50
C SER A 67 -6.35 0.48 5.95
N GLU A 68 -5.13 0.15 6.36
CA GLU A 68 -4.55 0.60 7.64
C GLU A 68 -4.49 2.13 7.72
N GLU A 69 -4.01 2.80 6.67
CA GLU A 69 -3.71 4.24 6.74
C GLU A 69 -4.94 5.12 6.48
N ILE A 70 -5.76 4.83 5.46
CA ILE A 70 -6.94 5.67 5.16
C ILE A 70 -8.28 5.09 5.62
N GLY A 71 -8.28 3.89 6.20
CA GLY A 71 -9.51 3.25 6.67
C GLY A 71 -10.39 2.74 5.54
N PHE A 72 -11.70 2.95 5.64
CA PHE A 72 -12.67 2.41 4.69
C PHE A 72 -12.98 3.39 3.55
N VAL A 73 -12.78 2.94 2.32
CA VAL A 73 -13.19 3.63 1.09
C VAL A 73 -14.32 2.86 0.42
N ASP A 74 -15.53 3.41 0.53
CA ASP A 74 -16.71 2.89 -0.17
C ASP A 74 -16.61 3.23 -1.67
N ARG A 75 -16.58 2.20 -2.50
CA ARG A 75 -16.58 2.30 -3.97
C ARG A 75 -17.88 1.76 -4.58
N GLY A 76 -18.88 1.44 -3.75
CA GLY A 76 -20.18 0.91 -4.18
C GLY A 76 -20.19 -0.57 -4.56
N TYR A 77 -19.13 -1.32 -4.22
CA TYR A 77 -19.04 -2.75 -4.52
C TYR A 77 -19.53 -3.61 -3.34
N ASN A 78 -19.83 -4.88 -3.60
CA ASN A 78 -20.31 -5.81 -2.56
C ASN A 78 -19.18 -6.56 -1.84
N LEU A 79 -17.94 -6.41 -2.30
CA LEU A 79 -16.77 -7.08 -1.76
C LEU A 79 -15.79 -6.06 -1.22
N ASN A 80 -15.09 -6.41 -0.14
CA ASN A 80 -14.04 -5.59 0.44
C ASN A 80 -12.68 -6.22 0.17
N LEU A 81 -11.73 -5.40 -0.25
CA LEU A 81 -10.31 -5.73 -0.28
C LEU A 81 -9.67 -5.12 0.97
N VAL A 82 -9.17 -5.98 1.84
CA VAL A 82 -8.43 -5.58 3.04
C VAL A 82 -6.96 -5.52 2.66
N ILE A 83 -6.32 -4.38 2.90
CA ILE A 83 -4.92 -4.14 2.57
C ILE A 83 -4.18 -3.63 3.80
N ASP A 84 -2.99 -4.17 3.99
CA ASP A 84 -1.88 -3.52 4.68
C ASP A 84 -0.91 -3.12 3.55
N PRO A 85 -0.70 -1.82 3.29
CA PRO A 85 0.17 -1.37 2.22
C PRO A 85 1.64 -1.79 2.40
N LEU A 86 2.09 -1.94 3.65
CA LEU A 86 3.47 -2.28 4.01
C LEU A 86 3.52 -2.86 5.44
N ASP A 87 3.33 -4.18 5.57
CA ASP A 87 3.51 -4.85 6.87
C ASP A 87 4.98 -4.77 7.30
N GLY A 88 5.24 -4.37 8.54
CA GLY A 88 6.61 -4.23 9.03
C GLY A 88 7.33 -2.98 8.50
N THR A 89 6.64 -1.84 8.39
CA THR A 89 7.21 -0.52 8.06
C THR A 89 8.56 -0.26 8.74
N PHE A 90 8.67 -0.53 10.05
CA PHE A 90 9.93 -0.34 10.78
C PHE A 90 11.10 -1.11 10.16
N ASN A 91 10.89 -2.35 9.71
CA ASN A 91 11.91 -3.14 9.05
C ASN A 91 12.27 -2.54 7.69
N ALA A 92 11.26 -2.10 6.92
CA ALA A 92 11.46 -1.46 5.64
C ALA A 92 12.30 -0.17 5.74
N GLU A 93 12.03 0.68 6.73
CA GLU A 93 12.75 1.94 7.02
C GLU A 93 14.18 1.74 7.55
N ASN A 94 14.48 0.56 8.08
CA ASN A 94 15.78 0.17 8.63
C ASN A 94 16.54 -0.82 7.75
N GLU A 95 16.08 -1.03 6.51
CA GLU A 95 16.71 -1.92 5.52
C GLU A 95 16.83 -3.38 5.99
N ILE A 96 15.93 -3.82 6.88
CA ILE A 96 15.80 -5.21 7.30
C ILE A 96 14.90 -5.91 6.29
N PRO A 97 15.36 -6.95 5.55
CA PRO A 97 14.60 -7.56 4.44
C PRO A 97 13.54 -8.56 4.93
N LEU A 98 12.62 -8.08 5.76
CA LEU A 98 11.48 -8.82 6.30
C LEU A 98 10.31 -7.84 6.53
N TYR A 99 9.52 -7.65 5.48
CA TYR A 99 8.33 -6.81 5.37
C TYR A 99 7.63 -7.20 4.06
#